data_AF-A0A936EIY8-F1
#
_entry.id   AF-A0A936EIY8-F1
#
_cell.length_a   1.000
_cell.length_b   1.000
_cell.length_c   1.000
_cell.angle_alpha   90.00
_cell.angle_beta   90.00
_cell.angle_gamma   90.00
#
_symmetry.space_group_name_H-M   'P 1'
#
loop_
_entity.id
_entity.type
_entity.pdbx_description
1 polymer ?
#
loop_
_entity_poly.entity_id
_entity_poly.type
_entity_poly.pdbx_seq_one_letter_code
_entity_poly.pdbx_strand_id
1 'polypeptide(L)'
;MMTTSASISELFAIRNQYGEGKVLEKLQLLRSINIKNIKSNKAAQTLYTTLLFLQAYPDNKTIHKQAEDTLQLLTAHITANENLTYKLYNTGITGTTLCAAFGFEMVKWLRKTHAASVRFNSFQHDEAYIQPFVSVIMNKAESEIFQDGNASWKEWLKRVNPDEDILDQLIAIFDSSDIRPEVKDEIWNAIGINIEIDFITHCRLPVSLTINFYHRALIREQINNEPFHIPVTVSLTPAAAEQIIDCSRMILMRHLREIDPISFTAANLISYYHLPRGISIALMGMVPERRHPIDSYMGYMVFKNGLPVAYAGSWILFNSGRIGLNVFPGYRGGETRFIFEQVLQLHAGVYHLKRFTADPYQIGKDNSDGIRSGAFWVYYHAGFRPLEKKQQQVAATEAANISMNKKYRSAPAVLKELANSRLEMVLQKTAVRFDATDLSRTYAGILTKKYQGNRLLSEQGAVKKLAAILKIKNCQDQNMHFVLKSWCIFLLCNEKEILQNNQLKKTLKILFNQKATGSEEAYIATLQKSHDLRRMLEELVKMYAIDLKH
;
A
#
# COMPACT_ATOMS: atom_id res chain seq x y z
N MET A 1 -37.20 19.24 -19.78
CA MET A 1 -35.87 18.61 -19.88
C MET A 1 -35.22 18.64 -18.51
N MET A 2 -34.61 17.55 -18.05
CA MET A 2 -33.82 17.57 -16.81
C MET A 2 -32.62 18.50 -16.96
N THR A 3 -32.23 19.18 -15.88
CA THR A 3 -31.00 19.97 -15.86
C THR A 3 -29.78 19.05 -15.85
N THR A 4 -28.63 19.52 -16.34
CA THR A 4 -27.38 18.76 -16.35
C THR A 4 -27.00 18.25 -14.94
N SER A 5 -27.21 19.07 -13.90
CA SER A 5 -26.92 18.67 -12.52
C SER A 5 -27.84 17.57 -12.00
N ALA A 6 -29.12 17.57 -12.41
CA ALA A 6 -30.07 16.52 -12.06
C ALA A 6 -29.66 15.19 -12.72
N SER A 7 -29.33 15.22 -14.02
CA SER A 7 -28.88 14.02 -14.74
C SER A 7 -27.59 13.41 -14.15
N ILE A 8 -26.63 14.24 -13.71
CA ILE A 8 -25.42 13.75 -13.03
C ILE A 8 -25.78 13.03 -11.72
N SER A 9 -26.68 13.62 -10.93
CA SER A 9 -27.06 13.09 -9.62
C SER A 9 -27.82 11.77 -9.75
N GLU A 10 -28.71 11.67 -10.73
CA GLU A 10 -29.47 10.47 -11.02
C GLU A 10 -28.58 9.37 -11.60
N LEU A 11 -27.68 9.70 -12.53
CA LEU A 11 -26.70 8.75 -13.08
C LEU A 11 -25.83 8.18 -11.96
N PHE A 12 -25.36 9.03 -11.03
CA PHE A 12 -24.61 8.57 -9.86
C PHE A 12 -25.44 7.61 -9.00
N ALA A 13 -26.72 7.89 -8.77
CA ALA A 13 -27.59 7.06 -7.94
C ALA A 13 -27.86 5.67 -8.54
N ILE A 14 -27.96 5.57 -9.88
CA ILE A 14 -28.23 4.30 -10.57
C ILE A 14 -26.98 3.60 -11.10
N ARG A 15 -25.78 4.18 -10.94
CA ARG A 15 -24.53 3.67 -11.54
C ARG A 15 -24.26 2.19 -11.27
N ASN A 16 -24.66 1.70 -10.09
CA ASN A 16 -24.46 0.33 -9.62
C ASN A 16 -25.71 -0.56 -9.70
N GLN A 17 -26.72 -0.13 -10.46
CA GLN A 17 -27.92 -0.89 -10.79
C GLN A 17 -27.78 -1.41 -12.22
N TYR A 18 -28.26 -2.62 -12.50
CA TYR A 18 -28.06 -3.32 -13.77
C TYR A 18 -29.39 -3.92 -14.25
N GLY A 19 -29.46 -4.22 -15.55
CA GLY A 19 -30.65 -4.73 -16.23
C GLY A 19 -31.01 -3.89 -17.46
N GLU A 20 -31.77 -4.45 -18.40
CA GLU A 20 -32.03 -3.81 -19.69
C GLU A 20 -32.66 -2.40 -19.57
N GLY A 21 -33.65 -2.24 -18.70
CA GLY A 21 -34.24 -0.92 -18.41
C GLY A 21 -33.22 0.08 -17.86
N LYS A 22 -32.29 -0.38 -17.01
CA LYS A 22 -31.24 0.47 -16.42
C LYS A 22 -30.16 0.85 -17.43
N VAL A 23 -29.87 0.00 -18.41
CA VAL A 23 -28.97 0.34 -19.53
C VAL A 23 -29.53 1.52 -20.32
N LEU A 24 -30.81 1.46 -20.70
CA LEU A 24 -31.47 2.54 -21.45
C LEU A 24 -31.49 3.85 -20.65
N GLU A 25 -31.84 3.78 -19.37
CA GLU A 25 -31.86 4.92 -18.45
C GLU A 25 -30.48 5.57 -18.31
N LYS A 26 -29.41 4.78 -18.10
CA LYS A 26 -28.03 5.29 -18.06
C LYS A 26 -27.61 5.96 -19.37
N LEU A 27 -27.93 5.37 -20.53
CA LEU A 27 -27.61 5.95 -21.83
C LEU A 27 -28.35 7.28 -22.06
N GLN A 28 -29.62 7.36 -21.67
CA GLN A 28 -30.40 8.59 -21.76
C GLN A 28 -29.79 9.69 -20.89
N LEU A 29 -29.43 9.37 -19.64
CA LEU A 29 -28.79 10.31 -18.72
C LEU A 29 -27.40 10.75 -19.21
N LEU A 30 -26.59 9.84 -19.74
CA LEU A 30 -25.28 10.19 -20.33
C LEU A 30 -25.44 11.17 -21.50
N ARG A 31 -26.47 10.99 -22.34
CA ARG A 31 -26.76 11.87 -23.48
C ARG A 31 -27.35 13.22 -23.07
N SER A 32 -28.07 13.30 -21.95
CA SER A 32 -28.65 14.56 -21.47
C SER A 32 -27.64 15.46 -20.74
N ILE A 33 -26.47 14.94 -20.37
CA ILE A 33 -25.41 15.71 -19.73
C ILE A 33 -24.71 16.60 -20.77
N ASN A 34 -25.02 17.90 -20.72
CA ASN A 34 -24.27 18.91 -21.47
C ASN A 34 -23.06 19.38 -20.64
N ILE A 35 -21.87 18.89 -21.01
CA ILE A 35 -20.61 19.19 -20.32
C ILE A 35 -20.34 20.70 -20.21
N LYS A 36 -20.70 21.50 -21.23
CA LYS A 36 -20.47 22.96 -21.23
C LYS A 36 -21.20 23.69 -20.09
N ASN A 37 -22.27 23.10 -19.56
CA ASN A 37 -23.05 23.67 -18.48
C ASN A 37 -22.50 23.33 -17.08
N ILE A 38 -21.44 22.51 -16.98
CA ILE A 38 -20.82 22.14 -15.70
C ILE A 38 -19.90 23.27 -15.24
N LYS A 39 -20.34 23.98 -14.20
CA LYS A 39 -19.58 25.08 -13.55
C LYS A 39 -19.21 24.79 -12.08
N SER A 40 -19.81 23.76 -11.50
CA SER A 40 -19.62 23.37 -10.10
C SER A 40 -18.57 22.27 -9.99
N ASN A 41 -17.62 22.42 -9.05
CA ASN A 41 -16.62 21.39 -8.76
C ASN A 41 -17.28 20.10 -8.27
N LYS A 42 -18.31 20.18 -7.42
CA LYS A 42 -19.05 19.01 -6.94
C LYS A 42 -19.70 18.23 -8.08
N ALA A 43 -20.29 18.93 -9.05
CA ALA A 43 -20.89 18.29 -10.22
C ALA A 43 -19.83 17.61 -11.10
N ALA A 44 -18.70 18.28 -11.36
CA ALA A 44 -17.59 17.71 -12.11
C ALA A 44 -16.99 16.48 -11.41
N GLN A 45 -16.74 16.52 -10.10
CA GLN A 45 -16.25 15.38 -9.32
C GLN A 45 -17.23 14.21 -9.31
N THR A 46 -18.53 14.48 -9.14
CA THR A 46 -19.57 13.44 -9.14
C THR A 46 -19.64 12.77 -10.50
N LEU A 47 -19.62 13.54 -11.60
CA LEU A 47 -19.61 12.99 -12.94
C LEU A 47 -18.33 12.19 -13.21
N TYR A 48 -17.15 12.74 -12.91
CA TYR A 48 -15.87 12.08 -13.10
C TYR A 48 -15.81 10.70 -12.42
N THR A 49 -16.16 10.64 -11.12
CA THR A 49 -16.19 9.39 -10.38
C THR A 49 -17.25 8.41 -10.90
N THR A 50 -18.39 8.91 -11.37
CA THR A 50 -19.44 8.08 -12.00
C THR A 50 -18.96 7.47 -13.31
N LEU A 51 -18.27 8.24 -14.16
CA LEU A 51 -17.75 7.76 -15.44
C LEU A 51 -16.67 6.68 -15.24
N LEU A 52 -15.75 6.89 -14.29
CA LEU A 52 -14.78 5.86 -13.91
C LEU A 52 -15.46 4.59 -13.40
N PHE A 53 -16.52 4.72 -12.59
CA PHE A 53 -17.31 3.57 -12.13
C PHE A 53 -17.94 2.82 -13.31
N LEU A 54 -18.51 3.53 -14.28
CA LEU A 54 -19.12 2.92 -15.47
C LEU A 54 -18.09 2.31 -16.42
N GLN A 55 -16.82 2.74 -16.39
CA GLN A 55 -15.74 2.06 -17.10
C GLN A 55 -15.24 0.80 -16.38
N ALA A 56 -15.19 0.83 -15.03
CA ALA A 56 -14.79 -0.32 -14.22
C ALA A 56 -15.89 -1.40 -14.17
N TYR A 57 -17.16 -1.00 -14.11
CA TYR A 57 -18.32 -1.88 -14.04
C TYR A 57 -19.36 -1.59 -15.13
N PRO A 58 -18.99 -1.66 -16.43
CA PRO A 58 -19.88 -1.35 -17.53
C PRO A 58 -20.95 -2.43 -17.68
N ASP A 59 -22.19 -2.05 -17.99
CA ASP A 59 -23.25 -3.02 -18.31
C ASP A 59 -22.95 -3.78 -19.61
N ASN A 60 -22.41 -3.07 -20.60
CA ASN A 60 -22.07 -3.55 -21.92
C ASN A 60 -21.05 -2.62 -22.62
N LYS A 61 -20.65 -2.99 -23.84
CA LYS A 61 -19.69 -2.22 -24.67
C LYS A 61 -20.16 -0.79 -24.94
N THR A 62 -21.47 -0.56 -25.12
CA THR A 62 -22.03 0.76 -25.44
C THR A 62 -21.91 1.71 -24.25
N ILE A 63 -22.29 1.26 -23.05
CA ILE A 63 -22.11 2.06 -21.82
C ILE A 63 -20.62 2.36 -21.59
N HIS A 64 -19.76 1.35 -21.74
CA HIS A 64 -18.31 1.53 -21.58
C HIS A 64 -17.77 2.63 -22.52
N LYS A 65 -18.12 2.55 -23.81
CA LYS A 65 -17.67 3.52 -24.81
C LYS A 65 -18.25 4.92 -24.55
N GLN A 66 -19.53 5.02 -24.25
CA GLN A 66 -20.16 6.31 -23.95
C GLN A 66 -19.55 6.95 -22.70
N ALA A 67 -19.24 6.17 -21.67
CA ALA A 67 -18.59 6.68 -20.46
C ALA A 67 -17.16 7.19 -20.75
N GLU A 68 -16.41 6.48 -21.61
CA GLU A 68 -15.09 6.90 -22.07
C GLU A 68 -15.13 8.21 -22.85
N ASP A 69 -16.05 8.32 -23.82
CA ASP A 69 -16.19 9.53 -24.65
C ASP A 69 -16.62 10.73 -23.80
N THR A 70 -17.58 10.54 -22.90
CA THR A 70 -18.01 11.60 -21.97
C THR A 70 -16.88 11.99 -21.00
N LEU A 71 -16.02 11.05 -20.58
CA LEU A 71 -14.87 11.35 -19.73
C LEU A 71 -13.84 12.22 -20.45
N GLN A 72 -13.54 11.92 -21.71
CA GLN A 72 -12.66 12.75 -22.53
C GLN A 72 -13.19 14.17 -22.72
N LEU A 73 -14.50 14.31 -22.99
CA LEU A 73 -15.15 15.62 -23.10
C LEU A 73 -15.12 16.39 -21.77
N LEU A 74 -15.34 15.71 -20.64
CA LEU A 74 -15.25 16.33 -19.32
C LEU A 74 -13.82 16.84 -19.04
N THR A 75 -12.79 16.04 -19.33
CA THR A 75 -11.40 16.45 -19.15
C THR A 75 -11.07 17.66 -20.02
N ALA A 76 -11.43 17.66 -21.30
CA ALA A 76 -11.20 18.80 -22.19
C ALA A 76 -11.89 20.08 -21.68
N HIS A 77 -13.12 19.96 -21.15
CA HIS A 77 -13.86 21.09 -20.58
C HIS A 77 -13.24 21.61 -19.27
N ILE A 78 -12.74 20.72 -18.40
CA ILE A 78 -12.02 21.12 -17.19
C ILE A 78 -10.79 21.93 -17.58
N THR A 79 -9.92 21.36 -18.43
CA THR A 79 -8.66 21.99 -18.86
C THR A 79 -8.88 23.33 -19.58
N ALA A 80 -9.96 23.47 -20.37
CA ALA A 80 -10.28 24.72 -21.05
C ALA A 80 -10.95 25.78 -20.14
N ASN A 81 -11.29 25.44 -18.89
CA ASN A 81 -12.01 26.33 -17.97
C ASN A 81 -11.17 26.59 -16.71
N GLU A 82 -10.45 27.73 -16.70
CA GLU A 82 -9.54 28.13 -15.61
C GLU A 82 -10.23 28.16 -14.24
N ASN A 83 -11.44 28.72 -14.14
CA ASN A 83 -12.19 28.79 -12.88
C ASN A 83 -12.57 27.40 -12.36
N LEU A 84 -12.97 26.48 -13.26
CA LEU A 84 -13.27 25.11 -12.85
C LEU A 84 -12.00 24.35 -12.46
N THR A 85 -10.91 24.53 -13.20
CA THR A 85 -9.60 23.96 -12.88
C THR A 85 -9.12 24.40 -11.50
N TYR A 86 -9.18 25.70 -11.20
CA TYR A 86 -8.84 26.25 -9.89
C TYR A 86 -9.67 25.62 -8.76
N LYS A 87 -10.99 25.49 -8.95
CA LYS A 87 -11.88 24.85 -7.95
C LYS A 87 -11.67 23.35 -7.78
N LEU A 88 -10.97 22.71 -8.73
CA LEU A 88 -10.64 21.29 -8.71
C LEU A 88 -9.16 21.04 -8.37
N TYR A 89 -8.41 22.08 -8.00
CA TYR A 89 -7.07 21.94 -7.46
C TYR A 89 -7.04 20.98 -6.26
N ASN A 90 -6.01 20.13 -6.16
CA ASN A 90 -5.86 19.10 -5.13
C ASN A 90 -6.96 18.01 -5.11
N THR A 91 -7.72 17.85 -6.19
CA THR A 91 -8.75 16.78 -6.27
C THR A 91 -8.25 15.47 -6.89
N GLY A 92 -7.09 15.49 -7.55
CA GLY A 92 -6.53 14.32 -8.26
C GLY A 92 -7.25 13.97 -9.57
N ILE A 93 -8.16 14.83 -10.04
CA ILE A 93 -8.89 14.65 -11.30
C ILE A 93 -7.96 14.86 -12.50
N THR A 94 -8.23 14.16 -13.59
CA THR A 94 -7.50 14.36 -14.85
C THR A 94 -7.82 15.73 -15.45
N GLY A 95 -6.79 16.47 -15.84
CA GLY A 95 -6.85 17.85 -16.29
C GLY A 95 -6.65 18.89 -15.18
N THR A 96 -6.25 18.46 -13.97
CA THR A 96 -6.03 19.34 -12.81
C THR A 96 -4.66 19.10 -12.17
N THR A 97 -4.24 20.05 -11.34
CA THR A 97 -2.98 19.98 -10.58
C THR A 97 -3.23 19.58 -9.13
N LEU A 98 -2.24 18.91 -8.53
CA LEU A 98 -2.18 18.61 -7.10
C LEU A 98 -0.82 19.05 -6.56
N CYS A 99 -0.81 19.64 -5.36
CA CYS A 99 0.38 20.02 -4.63
C CYS A 99 0.43 19.32 -3.27
N ALA A 100 1.50 18.58 -3.05
CA ALA A 100 1.76 17.88 -1.79
C ALA A 100 3.24 17.50 -1.67
N ALA A 101 3.64 17.12 -0.45
CA ALA A 101 4.91 16.45 -0.21
C ALA A 101 4.76 14.93 -0.35
N PHE A 102 5.75 14.31 -0.99
CA PHE A 102 5.87 12.86 -1.19
C PHE A 102 7.29 12.40 -0.82
N GLY A 103 7.46 11.10 -0.59
CA GLY A 103 8.75 10.51 -0.23
C GLY A 103 9.83 10.69 -1.30
N PHE A 104 11.10 10.65 -0.88
CA PHE A 104 12.26 10.92 -1.73
C PHE A 104 12.29 10.09 -3.01
N GLU A 105 12.18 8.76 -2.91
CA GLU A 105 12.21 7.88 -4.09
C GLU A 105 11.07 8.15 -5.06
N MET A 106 9.92 8.57 -4.56
CA MET A 106 8.75 8.88 -5.38
C MET A 106 8.92 10.20 -6.13
N VAL A 107 9.48 11.22 -5.48
CA VAL A 107 9.80 12.49 -6.14
C VAL A 107 10.93 12.30 -7.16
N LYS A 108 11.97 11.52 -6.84
CA LYS A 108 13.04 11.14 -7.78
C LYS A 108 12.48 10.41 -8.99
N TRP A 109 11.61 9.42 -8.78
CA TRP A 109 10.94 8.70 -9.85
C TRP A 109 10.11 9.63 -10.74
N LEU A 110 9.29 10.49 -10.14
CA LEU A 110 8.47 11.48 -10.85
C LEU A 110 9.31 12.43 -11.71
N ARG A 111 10.41 12.99 -11.16
CA ARG A 111 11.31 13.87 -11.92
C ARG A 111 11.98 13.13 -13.09
N LYS A 112 12.22 11.84 -12.96
CA LYS A 112 12.79 11.02 -14.05
C LYS A 112 11.76 10.65 -15.13
N THR A 113 10.53 10.31 -14.77
CA THR A 113 9.54 9.74 -15.71
C THR A 113 8.46 10.73 -16.17
N HIS A 114 8.20 11.78 -15.40
CA HIS A 114 7.14 12.77 -15.61
C HIS A 114 7.64 14.21 -15.46
N ALA A 115 8.91 14.48 -15.81
CA ALA A 115 9.59 15.77 -15.60
C ALA A 115 8.74 16.99 -16.06
N ALA A 116 8.11 16.88 -17.23
CA ALA A 116 7.30 17.96 -17.81
C ALA A 116 6.03 18.29 -17.01
N SER A 117 5.55 17.37 -16.18
CA SER A 117 4.32 17.48 -15.40
C SER A 117 4.58 17.77 -13.92
N VAL A 118 5.85 17.89 -13.50
CA VAL A 118 6.21 17.99 -12.08
C VAL A 118 7.06 19.23 -11.85
N ARG A 119 6.64 20.08 -10.92
CA ARG A 119 7.30 21.34 -10.59
C ARG A 119 7.56 21.45 -9.10
N PHE A 120 8.68 22.06 -8.70
CA PHE A 120 8.84 22.53 -7.33
C PHE A 120 7.79 23.60 -7.02
N ASN A 121 7.20 23.56 -5.81
CA ASN A 121 6.26 24.58 -5.35
C ASN A 121 6.79 25.33 -4.13
N SER A 122 7.03 24.63 -3.03
CA SER A 122 7.39 25.26 -1.75
C SER A 122 8.00 24.27 -0.76
N PHE A 123 8.53 24.80 0.34
CA PHE A 123 8.86 24.03 1.54
C PHE A 123 7.79 24.24 2.61
N GLN A 124 7.53 23.22 3.42
CA GLN A 124 6.61 23.32 4.57
C GLN A 124 7.21 24.12 5.74
N HIS A 125 8.53 24.26 5.76
CA HIS A 125 9.30 24.89 6.82
C HIS A 125 10.21 26.01 6.28
N ASP A 126 10.67 26.88 7.18
CA ASP A 126 11.60 27.97 6.85
C ASP A 126 13.04 27.47 6.65
N GLU A 127 13.92 28.38 6.19
CA GLU A 127 15.31 28.03 5.90
C GLU A 127 16.10 27.60 7.14
N ALA A 128 15.81 28.19 8.30
CA ALA A 128 16.52 27.90 9.54
C ALA A 128 16.20 26.48 10.04
N TYR A 129 14.96 26.04 9.88
CA TYR A 129 14.56 24.67 10.19
C TYR A 129 15.19 23.65 9.23
N ILE A 130 15.30 23.99 7.94
CA ILE A 130 15.79 23.07 6.89
C ILE A 130 17.32 22.94 6.89
N GLN A 131 18.04 24.02 7.20
CA GLN A 131 19.50 24.08 7.10
C GLN A 131 20.25 22.93 7.81
N PRO A 132 19.89 22.52 9.05
CA PRO A 132 20.57 21.41 9.71
C PRO A 132 20.46 20.09 8.94
N PHE A 133 19.30 19.83 8.32
CA PHE A 133 19.07 18.60 7.54
C PHE A 133 19.90 18.59 6.26
N VAL A 134 19.91 19.70 5.53
CA VAL A 134 20.71 19.86 4.31
C VAL A 134 22.21 19.76 4.64
N SER A 135 22.66 20.39 5.74
CA SER A 135 24.05 20.35 6.19
C SER A 135 24.55 18.94 6.53
N VAL A 136 23.69 18.07 7.05
CA VAL A 136 24.02 16.68 7.40
C VAL A 136 24.10 15.78 6.17
N ILE A 137 23.32 16.05 5.13
CA ILE A 137 23.28 15.22 3.92
C ILE A 137 24.39 15.60 2.94
N MET A 138 24.69 16.89 2.85
CA MET A 138 25.77 17.38 2.00
C MET A 138 27.14 16.92 2.48
N ASN A 139 28.13 17.00 1.59
CA ASN A 139 29.52 16.76 1.99
C ASN A 139 29.92 17.71 3.12
N LYS A 140 30.56 17.20 4.17
CA LYS A 140 30.92 18.01 5.34
C LYS A 140 31.79 19.20 4.98
N ALA A 141 32.73 19.06 4.04
CA ALA A 141 33.58 20.16 3.59
C ALA A 141 32.78 21.28 2.90
N GLU A 142 31.70 20.93 2.22
CA GLU A 142 30.80 21.89 1.59
C GLU A 142 29.89 22.56 2.62
N SER A 143 29.36 21.79 3.57
CA SER A 143 28.37 22.28 4.52
C SER A 143 28.92 23.14 5.67
N GLU A 144 30.25 23.25 5.83
CA GLU A 144 30.88 24.18 6.79
C GLU A 144 30.47 25.64 6.53
N ILE A 145 30.24 26.02 5.27
CA ILE A 145 29.87 27.39 4.91
C ILE A 145 28.60 27.87 5.64
N PHE A 146 27.70 26.94 5.97
CA PHE A 146 26.46 27.20 6.69
C PHE A 146 26.70 27.42 8.19
N GLN A 147 27.71 26.77 8.77
CA GLN A 147 28.03 26.88 10.20
C GLN A 147 28.64 28.24 10.54
N ASP A 148 29.50 28.74 9.65
CA ASP A 148 30.14 30.04 9.79
C ASP A 148 29.24 31.22 9.39
N GLY A 149 28.01 30.96 8.92
CA GLY A 149 27.06 31.98 8.49
C GLY A 149 27.46 32.71 7.21
N ASN A 150 28.36 32.13 6.41
CA ASN A 150 28.89 32.73 5.19
C ASN A 150 27.90 32.68 4.00
N ALA A 151 26.93 31.76 4.02
CA ALA A 151 25.82 31.69 3.06
C ALA A 151 24.63 30.91 3.64
N SER A 152 23.40 31.23 3.21
CA SER A 152 22.27 30.31 3.40
C SER A 152 22.38 29.11 2.47
N TRP A 153 21.75 27.98 2.83
CA TRP A 153 21.80 26.78 1.98
C TRP A 153 21.19 27.02 0.59
N LYS A 154 20.12 27.83 0.47
CA LYS A 154 19.53 28.15 -0.84
C LYS A 154 20.45 29.04 -1.68
N GLU A 155 21.05 30.04 -1.06
CA GLU A 155 21.99 30.94 -1.72
C GLU A 155 23.21 30.16 -2.24
N TRP A 156 23.68 29.19 -1.44
CA TRP A 156 24.79 28.33 -1.80
C TRP A 156 24.45 27.42 -2.98
N LEU A 157 23.33 26.70 -2.94
CA LEU A 157 22.88 25.85 -4.05
C LEU A 157 22.74 26.65 -5.35
N LYS A 158 22.12 27.84 -5.27
CA LYS A 158 22.01 28.76 -6.41
C LYS A 158 23.37 29.26 -6.92
N ARG A 159 24.38 29.37 -6.05
CA ARG A 159 25.73 29.79 -6.45
C ARG A 159 26.49 28.67 -7.15
N VAL A 160 26.35 27.43 -6.68
CA VAL A 160 27.03 26.26 -7.24
C VAL A 160 26.48 25.92 -8.62
N ASN A 161 25.16 25.79 -8.74
CA ASN A 161 24.46 25.48 -9.99
C ASN A 161 23.30 26.46 -10.21
N PRO A 162 23.53 27.65 -10.81
CA PRO A 162 22.50 28.69 -10.92
C PRO A 162 21.35 28.34 -11.87
N ASP A 163 21.61 27.48 -12.85
CA ASP A 163 20.65 27.13 -13.91
C ASP A 163 19.85 25.85 -13.59
N GLU A 164 20.21 25.13 -12.52
CA GLU A 164 19.56 23.88 -12.15
C GLU A 164 18.38 24.12 -11.19
N ASP A 165 17.26 23.44 -11.42
CA ASP A 165 16.10 23.51 -10.53
C ASP A 165 16.48 23.03 -9.13
N ILE A 166 16.08 23.79 -8.10
CA ILE A 166 16.41 23.48 -6.70
C ILE A 166 15.98 22.07 -6.28
N LEU A 167 14.89 21.55 -6.85
CA LEU A 167 14.42 20.19 -6.59
C LEU A 167 15.40 19.16 -7.14
N ASP A 168 15.93 19.37 -8.35
CA ASP A 168 16.89 18.46 -8.96
C ASP A 168 18.23 18.49 -8.21
N GLN A 169 18.67 19.67 -7.77
CA GLN A 169 19.85 19.82 -6.90
C GLN A 169 19.70 19.04 -5.59
N LEU A 170 18.55 19.19 -4.92
CA LEU A 170 18.27 18.46 -3.67
C LEU A 170 18.19 16.95 -3.91
N ILE A 171 17.58 16.51 -5.02
CA ILE A 171 17.56 15.09 -5.39
C ILE A 171 18.98 14.56 -5.57
N ALA A 172 19.85 15.28 -6.28
CA ALA A 172 21.23 14.87 -6.51
C ALA A 172 22.04 14.78 -5.21
N ILE A 173 21.86 15.73 -4.29
CA ILE A 173 22.49 15.72 -2.95
C ILE A 173 22.04 14.49 -2.15
N PHE A 174 20.74 14.22 -2.11
CA PHE A 174 20.21 13.04 -1.41
C PHE A 174 20.68 11.74 -2.05
N ASP A 175 20.63 11.62 -3.37
CA ASP A 175 20.98 10.40 -4.10
C ASP A 175 22.46 10.04 -3.92
N SER A 176 23.35 11.04 -3.94
CA SER A 176 24.80 10.86 -3.78
C SER A 176 25.28 10.64 -2.33
N SER A 177 24.46 10.90 -1.32
CA SER A 177 24.85 10.71 0.08
C SER A 177 25.02 9.22 0.46
N ASP A 178 26.00 8.90 1.31
CA ASP A 178 26.23 7.55 1.87
C ASP A 178 25.38 7.29 3.13
N ILE A 179 24.15 7.83 3.14
CA ILE A 179 23.20 7.66 4.22
C ILE A 179 22.30 6.46 3.91
N ARG A 180 21.94 5.69 4.94
CA ARG A 180 21.00 4.60 4.76
C ARG A 180 19.65 5.08 4.20
N PRO A 181 19.00 4.32 3.31
CA PRO A 181 17.88 4.87 2.58
C PRO A 181 16.68 5.27 3.44
N GLU A 182 16.37 4.53 4.52
CA GLU A 182 15.26 4.89 5.40
C GLU A 182 15.54 6.18 6.17
N VAL A 183 16.81 6.46 6.46
CA VAL A 183 17.22 7.73 7.10
C VAL A 183 17.11 8.88 6.11
N LYS A 184 17.46 8.66 4.83
CA LYS A 184 17.23 9.64 3.76
C LYS A 184 15.74 9.98 3.65
N ASP A 185 14.89 8.97 3.65
CA ASP A 185 13.43 9.13 3.53
C ASP A 185 12.88 9.99 4.70
N GLU A 186 13.29 9.73 5.94
CA GLU A 186 12.88 10.54 7.10
C GLU A 186 13.38 11.99 7.04
N ILE A 187 14.64 12.20 6.63
CA ILE A 187 15.17 13.57 6.51
C ILE A 187 14.44 14.33 5.39
N TRP A 188 14.19 13.69 4.25
CA TRP A 188 13.44 14.28 3.15
C TRP A 188 12.03 14.70 3.59
N ASN A 189 11.34 13.82 4.31
CA ASN A 189 10.01 14.08 4.85
C ASN A 189 10.04 15.24 5.86
N ALA A 190 11.08 15.33 6.70
CA ALA A 190 11.27 16.43 7.63
C ALA A 190 11.50 17.78 6.93
N ILE A 191 12.19 17.81 5.78
CA ILE A 191 12.34 19.04 4.98
C ILE A 191 10.99 19.51 4.43
N GLY A 192 10.08 18.58 4.12
CA GLY A 192 8.71 18.89 3.71
C GLY A 192 8.65 19.60 2.36
N ILE A 193 9.15 18.94 1.31
CA ILE A 193 9.20 19.50 -0.05
C ILE A 193 7.87 19.29 -0.76
N ASN A 194 7.12 20.36 -0.98
CA ASN A 194 5.89 20.31 -1.77
C ASN A 194 6.21 20.44 -3.26
N ILE A 195 5.69 19.49 -4.04
CA ILE A 195 5.75 19.49 -5.50
C ILE A 195 4.33 19.62 -6.07
N GLU A 196 4.23 20.28 -7.21
CA GLU A 196 3.04 20.27 -8.05
C GLU A 196 3.12 19.17 -9.09
N ILE A 197 2.02 18.44 -9.30
CA ILE A 197 1.88 17.39 -10.29
C ILE A 197 0.66 17.68 -11.17
N ASP A 198 0.89 17.81 -12.47
CA ASP A 198 -0.16 17.97 -13.48
C ASP A 198 -0.64 16.61 -13.97
N PHE A 199 -1.94 16.33 -13.79
CA PHE A 199 -2.52 15.04 -14.15
C PHE A 199 -3.13 15.04 -15.55
N ILE A 200 -2.32 14.76 -16.58
CA ILE A 200 -2.72 14.88 -17.98
C ILE A 200 -3.69 13.78 -18.45
N THR A 201 -3.49 12.53 -18.03
CA THR A 201 -4.28 11.37 -18.44
C THR A 201 -4.88 10.66 -17.24
N HIS A 202 -5.98 9.90 -17.39
CA HIS A 202 -6.50 9.09 -16.28
C HIS A 202 -5.68 7.80 -16.13
N CYS A 203 -5.52 7.32 -14.89
CA CYS A 203 -4.78 6.07 -14.63
C CYS A 203 -5.57 4.86 -15.13
N ARG A 204 -5.04 4.19 -16.15
CA ARG A 204 -5.59 2.96 -16.71
C ARG A 204 -4.48 2.12 -17.34
N LEU A 205 -4.54 0.81 -17.14
CA LEU A 205 -3.65 -0.12 -17.82
C LEU A 205 -3.97 -0.20 -19.33
N PRO A 206 -2.97 -0.48 -20.18
CA PRO A 206 -3.20 -0.73 -21.60
C PRO A 206 -4.08 -1.96 -21.83
N VAL A 207 -4.67 -2.02 -23.03
CA VAL A 207 -5.55 -3.14 -23.44
C VAL A 207 -4.84 -4.49 -23.35
N SER A 208 -3.53 -4.53 -23.64
CA SER A 208 -2.70 -5.75 -23.55
C SER A 208 -2.62 -6.34 -22.13
N LEU A 209 -2.90 -5.54 -21.09
CA LEU A 209 -2.87 -5.95 -19.69
C LEU A 209 -4.27 -6.05 -19.07
N THR A 210 -5.32 -5.90 -19.88
CA THR A 210 -6.69 -5.76 -19.41
C THR A 210 -7.58 -6.89 -19.92
N ILE A 211 -8.38 -7.46 -19.02
CA ILE A 211 -9.52 -8.30 -19.39
C ILE A 211 -10.80 -7.53 -19.14
N ASN A 212 -11.54 -7.25 -20.21
CA ASN A 212 -12.83 -6.57 -20.09
C ASN A 212 -13.93 -7.54 -19.68
N PHE A 213 -14.73 -7.11 -18.71
CA PHE A 213 -15.94 -7.82 -18.30
C PHE A 213 -17.13 -6.86 -18.24
N TYR A 214 -18.27 -7.32 -18.77
CA TYR A 214 -19.53 -6.58 -18.79
C TYR A 214 -20.50 -7.16 -17.75
N HIS A 215 -21.06 -6.28 -16.93
CA HIS A 215 -21.84 -6.62 -15.76
C HIS A 215 -23.33 -6.70 -16.07
N ARG A 216 -23.94 -7.84 -15.76
CA ARG A 216 -25.41 -7.98 -15.69
C ARG A 216 -25.97 -7.74 -14.29
N ALA A 217 -25.13 -7.90 -13.28
CA ALA A 217 -25.40 -7.63 -11.87
C ALA A 217 -24.07 -7.56 -11.10
N LEU A 218 -24.09 -6.98 -9.90
CA LEU A 218 -22.97 -7.04 -8.94
C LEU A 218 -23.15 -8.21 -8.00
N ILE A 219 -22.03 -8.83 -7.62
CA ILE A 219 -22.00 -9.80 -6.53
C ILE A 219 -21.93 -9.04 -5.20
N ARG A 220 -22.98 -9.18 -4.38
CA ARG A 220 -23.12 -8.51 -3.08
C ARG A 220 -23.09 -9.46 -1.88
N GLU A 221 -23.38 -10.74 -2.10
CA GLU A 221 -23.42 -11.76 -1.05
C GLU A 221 -22.18 -12.65 -1.09
N GLN A 222 -21.99 -13.48 -0.06
CA GLN A 222 -20.89 -14.44 -0.01
C GLN A 222 -21.14 -15.48 -1.07
N ILE A 223 -20.12 -15.76 -1.89
CA ILE A 223 -20.16 -16.96 -2.69
C ILE A 223 -19.64 -18.10 -1.82
N ASN A 224 -20.52 -18.67 -1.01
CA ASN A 224 -20.21 -19.92 -0.33
C ASN A 224 -20.10 -21.00 -1.41
N ASN A 225 -18.94 -21.67 -1.49
CA ASN A 225 -18.67 -22.85 -2.32
C ASN A 225 -18.20 -22.64 -3.77
N GLU A 226 -17.73 -21.46 -4.19
CA GLU A 226 -16.99 -21.44 -5.46
C GLU A 226 -15.61 -22.11 -5.28
N PRO A 227 -15.27 -23.10 -6.13
CA PRO A 227 -13.98 -23.76 -6.07
C PRO A 227 -12.87 -22.74 -6.29
N PHE A 228 -11.76 -22.91 -5.58
CA PHE A 228 -10.57 -22.09 -5.75
C PHE A 228 -10.17 -22.07 -7.23
N HIS A 229 -10.35 -20.93 -7.90
CA HIS A 229 -9.84 -20.75 -9.24
C HIS A 229 -8.33 -20.59 -9.16
N ILE A 230 -7.60 -21.48 -9.82
CA ILE A 230 -6.16 -21.34 -9.98
C ILE A 230 -5.95 -20.03 -10.75
N PRO A 231 -5.33 -19.00 -10.13
CA PRO A 231 -5.19 -17.71 -10.76
C PRO A 231 -4.27 -17.86 -11.98
N VAL A 232 -4.67 -17.28 -13.11
CA VAL A 232 -3.87 -17.35 -14.34
C VAL A 232 -2.76 -16.31 -14.24
N THR A 233 -1.53 -16.77 -14.06
CA THR A 233 -0.35 -15.89 -14.09
C THR A 233 -0.12 -15.38 -15.50
N VAL A 234 0.12 -14.08 -15.61
CA VAL A 234 0.45 -13.40 -16.86
C VAL A 234 1.96 -13.24 -16.94
N SER A 235 2.56 -13.70 -18.04
CA SER A 235 3.97 -13.41 -18.31
C SER A 235 4.12 -11.94 -18.67
N LEU A 236 4.93 -11.21 -17.90
CA LEU A 236 5.18 -9.78 -18.12
C LEU A 236 6.54 -9.57 -18.80
N THR A 237 6.56 -8.67 -19.78
CA THR A 237 7.81 -8.02 -20.18
C THR A 237 8.20 -6.95 -19.16
N PRO A 238 9.48 -6.56 -19.07
CA PRO A 238 9.88 -5.46 -18.20
C PRO A 238 9.07 -4.17 -18.45
N ALA A 239 8.81 -3.83 -19.71
CA ALA A 239 8.00 -2.66 -20.08
C ALA A 239 6.55 -2.77 -19.58
N ALA A 240 5.93 -3.95 -19.66
CA ALA A 240 4.59 -4.16 -19.15
C ALA A 240 4.53 -4.06 -17.61
N ALA A 241 5.56 -4.56 -16.92
CA ALA A 241 5.67 -4.39 -15.47
C ALA A 241 5.83 -2.91 -15.08
N GLU A 242 6.66 -2.15 -15.79
CA GLU A 242 6.80 -0.69 -15.56
C GLU A 242 5.48 0.07 -15.78
N GLN A 243 4.66 -0.32 -16.76
CA GLN A 243 3.33 0.26 -16.95
C GLN A 243 2.38 0.00 -15.76
N ILE A 244 2.49 -1.17 -15.13
CA ILE A 244 1.74 -1.48 -13.90
C ILE A 244 2.24 -0.63 -12.73
N ILE A 245 3.57 -0.47 -12.60
CA ILE A 245 4.21 0.36 -11.57
C ILE A 245 3.76 1.81 -11.71
N ASP A 246 3.89 2.38 -12.91
CA ASP A 246 3.51 3.75 -13.20
C ASP A 246 2.04 4.01 -12.86
N CYS A 247 1.15 3.17 -13.36
CA CYS A 247 -0.29 3.28 -13.07
C CYS A 247 -0.58 3.20 -11.57
N SER A 248 0.10 2.30 -10.85
CA SER A 248 -0.09 2.07 -9.41
C SER A 248 0.46 3.23 -8.55
N ARG A 249 1.61 3.78 -8.91
CA ARG A 249 2.20 4.95 -8.27
C ARG A 249 1.35 6.20 -8.50
N MET A 250 0.98 6.46 -9.75
CA MET A 250 0.20 7.65 -10.12
C MET A 250 -1.19 7.66 -9.46
N ILE A 251 -1.88 6.52 -9.36
CA ILE A 251 -3.20 6.49 -8.71
C ILE A 251 -3.10 6.76 -7.20
N LEU A 252 -2.04 6.28 -6.53
CA LEU A 252 -1.84 6.56 -5.11
C LEU A 252 -1.53 8.04 -4.87
N MET A 253 -0.67 8.63 -5.70
CA MET A 253 -0.33 10.06 -5.62
C MET A 253 -1.55 10.97 -5.83
N ARG A 254 -2.43 10.64 -6.78
CA ARG A 254 -3.72 11.35 -6.96
C ARG A 254 -4.58 11.36 -5.71
N HIS A 255 -4.42 10.36 -4.86
CA HIS A 255 -5.15 10.21 -3.62
C HIS A 255 -4.36 10.65 -2.38
N LEU A 256 -3.20 11.30 -2.55
CA LEU A 256 -2.29 11.70 -1.48
C LEU A 256 -1.89 10.50 -0.60
N ARG A 257 -1.52 9.41 -1.26
CA ARG A 257 -1.13 8.14 -0.62
C ARG A 257 0.18 7.64 -1.17
N GLU A 258 0.90 6.94 -0.31
CA GLU A 258 2.05 6.10 -0.63
C GLU A 258 1.98 4.87 0.26
N ILE A 259 2.47 3.74 -0.26
CA ILE A 259 2.79 2.57 0.56
C ILE A 259 4.12 1.99 0.06
N ASP A 260 4.98 1.63 0.98
CA ASP A 260 6.35 1.17 0.72
C ASP A 260 6.46 0.13 -0.41
N PRO A 261 5.63 -0.95 -0.46
CA PRO A 261 5.79 -1.96 -1.49
C PRO A 261 5.36 -1.52 -2.89
N ILE A 262 4.70 -0.37 -3.04
CA ILE A 262 4.41 0.22 -4.36
C ILE A 262 5.44 1.32 -4.67
N SER A 263 5.90 2.06 -3.65
CA SER A 263 6.95 3.06 -3.80
C SER A 263 8.29 2.43 -4.17
N PHE A 264 8.67 1.31 -3.53
CA PHE A 264 10.00 0.69 -3.63
C PHE A 264 10.04 -0.62 -4.45
N THR A 265 9.07 -0.80 -5.35
CA THR A 265 9.06 -1.96 -6.26
C THR A 265 9.88 -1.70 -7.54
N ALA A 266 10.13 -2.78 -8.29
CA ALA A 266 10.83 -2.77 -9.57
C ALA A 266 10.20 -3.82 -10.51
N ALA A 267 10.41 -3.68 -11.82
CA ALA A 267 9.77 -4.53 -12.83
C ALA A 267 9.89 -6.05 -12.59
N ASN A 268 11.04 -6.52 -12.08
CA ASN A 268 11.30 -7.93 -11.81
C ASN A 268 10.69 -8.43 -10.48
N LEU A 269 10.05 -7.56 -9.71
CA LEU A 269 9.43 -7.86 -8.42
C LEU A 269 7.90 -7.89 -8.49
N ILE A 270 7.35 -7.94 -9.71
CA ILE A 270 5.92 -7.93 -9.95
C ILE A 270 5.46 -9.27 -10.51
N SER A 271 4.44 -9.81 -9.86
CA SER A 271 3.67 -10.94 -10.36
C SER A 271 2.25 -10.45 -10.67
N TYR A 272 1.75 -10.74 -11.88
CA TYR A 272 0.45 -10.26 -12.34
C TYR A 272 -0.49 -11.42 -12.67
N TYR A 273 -1.74 -11.30 -12.22
CA TYR A 273 -2.72 -12.37 -12.29
C TYR A 273 -4.03 -11.87 -12.85
N HIS A 274 -4.58 -12.64 -13.78
CA HIS A 274 -5.94 -12.47 -14.26
C HIS A 274 -6.90 -13.31 -13.43
N LEU A 275 -8.00 -12.65 -13.01
CA LEU A 275 -9.02 -13.20 -12.14
C LEU A 275 -10.41 -13.03 -12.80
N PRO A 276 -11.43 -13.77 -12.35
CA PRO A 276 -12.76 -13.69 -12.90
C PRO A 276 -13.34 -12.27 -12.89
N ARG A 277 -14.32 -12.06 -13.76
CA ARG A 277 -15.11 -10.81 -13.83
C ARG A 277 -14.26 -9.57 -14.11
N GLY A 278 -13.22 -9.68 -14.92
CA GLY A 278 -12.39 -8.53 -15.33
C GLY A 278 -11.54 -7.95 -14.18
N ILE A 279 -11.28 -8.76 -13.14
CA ILE A 279 -10.35 -8.41 -12.08
C ILE A 279 -8.94 -8.81 -12.53
N SER A 280 -7.96 -8.00 -12.20
CA SER A 280 -6.55 -8.40 -12.25
C SER A 280 -5.83 -7.87 -11.03
N ILE A 281 -4.84 -8.59 -10.53
CA ILE A 281 -4.08 -8.20 -9.35
C ILE A 281 -2.60 -8.27 -9.67
N ALA A 282 -1.91 -7.17 -9.38
CA ALA A 282 -0.45 -7.12 -9.33
C ALA A 282 0.00 -7.31 -7.87
N LEU A 283 0.79 -8.33 -7.60
CA LEU A 283 1.53 -8.50 -6.35
C LEU A 283 2.91 -7.85 -6.51
N MET A 284 3.35 -7.10 -5.52
CA MET A 284 4.55 -6.25 -5.60
C MET A 284 5.47 -6.48 -4.41
N GLY A 285 6.70 -6.92 -4.68
CA GLY A 285 7.78 -6.97 -3.71
C GLY A 285 8.61 -5.68 -3.70
N MET A 286 9.46 -5.53 -2.68
CA MET A 286 10.40 -4.41 -2.56
C MET A 286 11.82 -4.81 -2.95
N VAL A 287 12.58 -3.84 -3.44
CA VAL A 287 14.03 -3.96 -3.63
C VAL A 287 14.71 -4.33 -2.29
N PRO A 288 15.78 -5.13 -2.29
CA PRO A 288 16.33 -5.70 -1.05
C PRO A 288 16.65 -4.70 0.06
N GLU A 289 17.18 -3.54 -0.29
CA GLU A 289 17.53 -2.43 0.58
C GLU A 289 16.33 -1.72 1.24
N ARG A 290 15.10 -2.05 0.83
CA ARG A 290 13.85 -1.53 1.42
C ARG A 290 13.01 -2.61 2.11
N ARG A 291 13.49 -3.86 2.18
CA ARG A 291 12.74 -4.97 2.78
C ARG A 291 12.76 -4.90 4.30
N HIS A 292 11.62 -5.17 4.92
CA HIS A 292 11.57 -5.52 6.33
C HIS A 292 12.47 -6.72 6.62
N PRO A 293 13.29 -6.75 7.67
CA PRO A 293 14.30 -7.79 7.83
C PRO A 293 13.75 -9.16 8.29
N ILE A 294 12.54 -9.20 8.86
CA ILE A 294 11.97 -10.41 9.49
C ILE A 294 10.74 -10.92 8.73
N ASP A 295 9.70 -10.11 8.63
CA ASP A 295 8.51 -10.43 7.83
C ASP A 295 8.70 -9.99 6.37
N SER A 296 7.80 -10.44 5.50
CA SER A 296 7.76 -10.03 4.09
C SER A 296 6.60 -9.07 3.89
N TYR A 297 6.90 -7.80 3.64
CA TYR A 297 5.89 -6.79 3.34
C TYR A 297 5.64 -6.73 1.83
N MET A 298 4.56 -7.40 1.39
CA MET A 298 4.18 -7.52 -0.02
C MET A 298 2.99 -6.61 -0.31
N GLY A 299 3.13 -5.73 -1.29
CA GLY A 299 2.06 -4.85 -1.76
C GLY A 299 1.18 -5.51 -2.80
N TYR A 300 0.02 -4.92 -3.05
CA TYR A 300 -0.77 -5.28 -4.22
C TYR A 300 -1.65 -4.13 -4.72
N MET A 301 -1.90 -4.13 -6.02
CA MET A 301 -2.87 -3.27 -6.71
C MET A 301 -3.91 -4.14 -7.41
N VAL A 302 -5.19 -3.84 -7.18
CA VAL A 302 -6.33 -4.48 -7.82
C VAL A 302 -6.84 -3.60 -8.94
N PHE A 303 -6.96 -4.18 -10.12
CA PHE A 303 -7.53 -3.56 -11.31
C PHE A 303 -8.88 -4.17 -11.63
N LYS A 304 -9.80 -3.34 -12.15
CA LYS A 304 -11.09 -3.75 -12.71
C LYS A 304 -11.22 -3.17 -14.11
N ASN A 305 -11.28 -4.02 -15.13
CA ASN A 305 -11.26 -3.60 -16.55
C ASN A 305 -10.11 -2.61 -16.86
N GLY A 306 -8.96 -2.82 -16.23
CA GLY A 306 -7.74 -2.02 -16.39
C GLY A 306 -7.67 -0.76 -15.52
N LEU A 307 -8.75 -0.38 -14.80
CA LEU A 307 -8.71 0.74 -13.86
C LEU A 307 -8.24 0.28 -12.47
N PRO A 308 -7.32 0.98 -11.79
CA PRO A 308 -6.95 0.68 -10.41
C PRO A 308 -8.12 1.00 -9.47
N VAL A 309 -8.64 -0.02 -8.77
CA VAL A 309 -9.83 0.10 -7.92
C VAL A 309 -9.56 -0.08 -6.44
N ALA A 310 -8.51 -0.81 -6.08
CA ALA A 310 -8.13 -1.04 -4.70
C ALA A 310 -6.63 -1.34 -4.57
N TYR A 311 -6.08 -1.10 -3.38
CA TYR A 311 -4.70 -1.40 -3.05
C TYR A 311 -4.59 -1.75 -1.56
N ALA A 312 -3.55 -2.49 -1.18
CA ALA A 312 -3.06 -2.56 0.19
C ALA A 312 -1.70 -3.26 0.21
N GLY A 313 -1.29 -3.73 1.38
CA GLY A 313 -0.24 -4.73 1.48
C GLY A 313 -0.59 -5.85 2.45
N SER A 314 0.32 -6.81 2.50
CA SER A 314 0.28 -7.98 3.33
C SER A 314 1.63 -8.17 4.03
N TRP A 315 1.60 -8.42 5.34
CA TRP A 315 2.81 -8.66 6.13
C TRP A 315 2.85 -10.14 6.49
N ILE A 316 3.73 -10.86 5.80
CA ILE A 316 3.78 -12.32 5.82
C ILE A 316 4.90 -12.79 6.73
N LEU A 317 4.54 -13.62 7.72
CA LEU A 317 5.47 -14.27 8.62
C LEU A 317 5.10 -15.75 8.74
N PHE A 318 6.01 -16.62 8.31
CA PHE A 318 5.72 -18.04 8.07
C PHE A 318 4.47 -18.20 7.18
N ASN A 319 3.45 -18.92 7.69
CA ASN A 319 2.22 -19.26 6.99
C ASN A 319 1.03 -18.40 7.45
N SER A 320 1.32 -17.22 8.02
CA SER A 320 0.32 -16.26 8.47
C SER A 320 0.60 -14.89 7.85
N GLY A 321 -0.46 -14.16 7.50
CA GLY A 321 -0.34 -12.82 6.91
C GLY A 321 -1.29 -11.82 7.55
N ARG A 322 -0.78 -10.67 7.99
CA ARG A 322 -1.65 -9.49 8.19
C ARG A 322 -2.04 -8.96 6.82
N ILE A 323 -3.29 -8.58 6.61
CA ILE A 323 -3.77 -8.10 5.32
C ILE A 323 -4.71 -6.91 5.48
N GLY A 324 -4.53 -5.89 4.65
CA GLY A 324 -5.44 -4.76 4.52
C GLY A 324 -6.24 -4.83 3.21
N LEU A 325 -7.20 -3.92 3.02
CA LEU A 325 -7.83 -3.61 1.74
C LEU A 325 -8.33 -2.16 1.75
N ASN A 326 -7.84 -1.33 0.83
CA ASN A 326 -8.36 0.01 0.60
C ASN A 326 -8.99 0.08 -0.79
N VAL A 327 -10.31 0.34 -0.86
CA VAL A 327 -11.02 0.61 -2.12
C VAL A 327 -11.12 2.12 -2.32
N PHE A 328 -10.69 2.61 -3.48
CA PHE A 328 -10.78 4.04 -3.78
C PHE A 328 -12.24 4.51 -3.76
N PRO A 329 -12.53 5.72 -3.22
CA PRO A 329 -13.90 6.19 -3.03
C PRO A 329 -14.80 6.09 -4.27
N GLY A 330 -14.26 6.35 -5.46
CA GLY A 330 -15.00 6.29 -6.72
C GLY A 330 -15.56 4.91 -7.08
N TYR A 331 -14.96 3.83 -6.56
CA TYR A 331 -15.39 2.45 -6.84
C TYR A 331 -16.19 1.82 -5.69
N ARG A 332 -16.41 2.56 -4.59
CA ARG A 332 -17.29 2.11 -3.50
C ARG A 332 -18.73 1.93 -4.03
N GLY A 333 -19.37 0.84 -3.63
CA GLY A 333 -20.67 0.40 -4.15
C GLY A 333 -20.57 -0.53 -5.36
N GLY A 334 -19.36 -0.90 -5.79
CA GLY A 334 -19.07 -2.01 -6.70
C GLY A 334 -18.98 -3.37 -5.96
N GLU A 335 -18.16 -4.28 -6.48
CA GLU A 335 -18.00 -5.65 -5.94
C GLU A 335 -16.91 -5.76 -4.86
N THR A 336 -16.87 -4.83 -3.90
CA THR A 336 -15.79 -4.76 -2.88
C THR A 336 -15.58 -6.08 -2.14
N ARG A 337 -16.66 -6.76 -1.74
CA ARG A 337 -16.59 -8.05 -1.04
C ARG A 337 -15.95 -9.12 -1.92
N PHE A 338 -16.43 -9.27 -3.15
CA PHE A 338 -15.90 -10.24 -4.09
C PHE A 338 -14.42 -9.95 -4.42
N ILE A 339 -14.04 -8.68 -4.62
CA ILE A 339 -12.64 -8.28 -4.78
C ILE A 339 -11.81 -8.75 -3.58
N PHE A 340 -12.29 -8.54 -2.35
CA PHE A 340 -11.55 -8.97 -1.18
C PHE A 340 -11.41 -10.49 -1.08
N GLU A 341 -12.46 -11.25 -1.42
CA GLU A 341 -12.41 -12.70 -1.51
C GLU A 341 -11.36 -13.17 -2.54
N GLN A 342 -11.30 -12.54 -3.71
CA GLN A 342 -10.26 -12.83 -4.73
C GLN A 342 -8.85 -12.50 -4.23
N VAL A 343 -8.67 -11.38 -3.51
CA VAL A 343 -7.39 -11.01 -2.88
C VAL A 343 -6.97 -12.09 -1.87
N LEU A 344 -7.86 -12.50 -0.97
CA LEU A 344 -7.58 -13.51 0.05
C LEU A 344 -7.24 -14.87 -0.58
N GLN A 345 -8.01 -15.30 -1.58
CA GLN A 345 -7.74 -16.52 -2.32
C GLN A 345 -6.37 -16.47 -3.00
N LEU A 346 -6.07 -15.40 -3.74
CA LEU A 346 -4.78 -15.23 -4.40
C LEU A 346 -3.62 -15.31 -3.41
N HIS A 347 -3.71 -14.58 -2.29
CA HIS A 347 -2.66 -14.60 -1.26
C HIS A 347 -2.52 -15.98 -0.60
N ALA A 348 -3.62 -16.68 -0.33
CA ALA A 348 -3.59 -18.03 0.21
C ALA A 348 -2.95 -19.03 -0.77
N GLY A 349 -3.21 -18.87 -2.07
CA GLY A 349 -2.66 -19.71 -3.13
C GLY A 349 -1.17 -19.45 -3.38
N VAL A 350 -0.80 -18.20 -3.62
CA VAL A 350 0.57 -17.79 -4.01
C VAL A 350 1.54 -17.88 -2.83
N TYR A 351 1.13 -17.39 -1.66
CA TYR A 351 1.99 -17.36 -0.47
C TYR A 351 1.72 -18.52 0.49
N HIS A 352 0.87 -19.49 0.14
CA HIS A 352 0.53 -20.65 0.98
C HIS A 352 0.08 -20.29 2.41
N LEU A 353 -0.65 -19.18 2.54
CA LEU A 353 -1.11 -18.69 3.85
C LEU A 353 -2.21 -19.59 4.40
N LYS A 354 -2.14 -19.82 5.70
CA LYS A 354 -3.06 -20.65 6.48
C LYS A 354 -3.87 -19.85 7.49
N ARG A 355 -3.55 -18.57 7.66
CA ARG A 355 -4.25 -17.63 8.53
C ARG A 355 -4.04 -16.22 8.03
N PHE A 356 -5.11 -15.44 8.11
CA PHE A 356 -5.07 -14.00 7.91
C PHE A 356 -5.45 -13.26 9.18
N THR A 357 -4.89 -12.08 9.37
CA THR A 357 -5.29 -11.14 10.42
C THR A 357 -5.49 -9.73 9.88
N ALA A 358 -6.36 -8.95 10.52
CA ALA A 358 -6.54 -7.53 10.21
C ALA A 358 -6.29 -6.70 11.48
N ASP A 359 -5.54 -5.61 11.34
CA ASP A 359 -5.24 -4.74 12.47
C ASP A 359 -6.42 -3.86 12.90
N PRO A 360 -6.49 -3.48 14.18
CA PRO A 360 -7.49 -2.57 14.72
C PRO A 360 -7.69 -1.29 13.89
N TYR A 361 -6.59 -0.69 13.42
CA TYR A 361 -6.66 0.53 12.61
C TYR A 361 -7.40 0.32 11.27
N GLN A 362 -7.20 -0.83 10.63
CA GLN A 362 -7.84 -1.16 9.36
C GLN A 362 -9.37 -1.34 9.49
N ILE A 363 -9.84 -1.68 10.69
CA ILE A 363 -11.25 -1.94 10.98
C ILE A 363 -11.94 -0.79 11.72
N GLY A 364 -11.21 0.29 12.04
CA GLY A 364 -11.78 1.56 12.53
C GLY A 364 -11.17 2.15 13.80
N LYS A 365 -10.20 1.50 14.46
CA LYS A 365 -9.54 2.06 15.65
C LYS A 365 -8.72 3.28 15.25
N ASP A 366 -9.05 4.44 15.80
CA ASP A 366 -8.44 5.73 15.46
C ASP A 366 -8.52 6.07 13.95
N ASN A 367 -9.46 5.44 13.23
CA ASN A 367 -9.66 5.59 11.79
C ASN A 367 -11.14 5.86 11.48
N SER A 368 -11.48 7.14 11.31
CA SER A 368 -12.86 7.58 11.06
C SER A 368 -13.41 7.11 9.70
N ASP A 369 -12.56 6.94 8.67
CA ASP A 369 -13.01 6.39 7.38
C ASP A 369 -13.38 4.92 7.51
N GLY A 370 -12.59 4.13 8.25
CA GLY A 370 -12.89 2.72 8.54
C GLY A 370 -14.23 2.53 9.26
N ILE A 371 -14.54 3.41 10.22
CA ILE A 371 -15.85 3.44 10.90
C ILE A 371 -16.97 3.83 9.92
N ARG A 372 -16.79 4.92 9.16
CA ARG A 372 -17.80 5.42 8.21
C ARG A 372 -18.10 4.41 7.09
N SER A 373 -17.10 3.68 6.62
CA SER A 373 -17.26 2.68 5.56
C SER A 373 -17.82 1.36 6.08
N GLY A 374 -17.89 1.15 7.40
CA GLY A 374 -18.26 -0.13 7.99
C GLY A 374 -17.23 -1.22 7.68
N ALA A 375 -15.93 -0.88 7.65
CA ALA A 375 -14.84 -1.79 7.25
C ALA A 375 -14.86 -3.12 8.02
N PHE A 376 -15.16 -3.08 9.33
CA PHE A 376 -15.35 -4.27 10.16
C PHE A 376 -16.23 -5.34 9.49
N TRP A 377 -17.37 -4.94 8.93
CA TRP A 377 -18.32 -5.86 8.33
C TRP A 377 -17.82 -6.46 7.02
N VAL A 378 -16.97 -5.75 6.27
CA VAL A 378 -16.31 -6.31 5.08
C VAL A 378 -15.45 -7.51 5.47
N TYR A 379 -14.62 -7.38 6.51
CA TYR A 379 -13.81 -8.49 7.02
C TYR A 379 -14.68 -9.59 7.64
N TYR A 380 -15.67 -9.23 8.46
CA TYR A 380 -16.55 -10.19 9.11
C TYR A 380 -17.28 -11.08 8.08
N HIS A 381 -17.78 -10.46 7.01
CA HIS A 381 -18.41 -11.14 5.89
C HIS A 381 -17.45 -11.98 5.05
N ALA A 382 -16.17 -11.62 4.99
CA ALA A 382 -15.13 -12.45 4.37
C ALA A 382 -14.73 -13.67 5.23
N GLY A 383 -15.28 -13.82 6.44
CA GLY A 383 -15.02 -14.95 7.34
C GLY A 383 -14.11 -14.64 8.52
N PHE A 384 -13.67 -13.40 8.68
CA PHE A 384 -12.88 -13.00 9.83
C PHE A 384 -13.72 -12.91 11.11
N ARG A 385 -13.13 -13.19 12.27
CA ARG A 385 -13.76 -13.09 13.58
C ARG A 385 -12.85 -12.35 14.57
N PRO A 386 -13.40 -11.58 15.53
CA PRO A 386 -12.60 -10.94 16.57
C PRO A 386 -11.82 -11.96 17.42
N LEU A 387 -10.61 -11.61 17.83
CA LEU A 387 -9.82 -12.44 18.75
C LEU A 387 -10.39 -12.41 20.18
N GLU A 388 -10.85 -11.25 20.62
CA GLU A 388 -11.26 -11.02 22.00
C GLU A 388 -12.71 -11.45 22.23
N LYS A 389 -12.95 -12.17 23.34
CA LYS A 389 -14.28 -12.72 23.67
C LYS A 389 -15.37 -11.64 23.74
N LYS A 390 -15.05 -10.47 24.29
CA LYS A 390 -15.99 -9.33 24.38
C LYS A 390 -16.45 -8.90 23.00
N GLN A 391 -15.53 -8.67 22.08
CA GLN A 391 -15.84 -8.25 20.71
C GLN A 391 -16.53 -9.37 19.90
N GLN A 392 -16.23 -10.65 20.17
CA GLN A 392 -16.97 -11.77 19.57
C GLN A 392 -18.46 -11.72 19.92
N GLN A 393 -18.80 -11.48 21.20
CA GLN A 393 -20.19 -11.37 21.65
C GLN A 393 -20.90 -10.18 21.00
N VAL A 394 -20.27 -9.00 21.00
CA VAL A 394 -20.82 -7.80 20.35
C VAL A 394 -21.06 -8.05 18.85
N ALA A 395 -20.09 -8.66 18.16
CA ALA A 395 -20.21 -8.95 16.74
C ALA A 395 -21.34 -9.94 16.44
N ALA A 396 -21.55 -10.96 17.29
CA ALA A 396 -22.64 -11.92 17.11
C ALA A 396 -24.03 -11.26 17.25
N THR A 397 -24.21 -10.40 18.26
CA THR A 397 -25.45 -9.65 18.46
C THR A 397 -25.75 -8.74 17.28
N GLU A 398 -24.76 -7.98 16.82
CA GLU A 398 -24.93 -7.09 15.68
C GLU A 398 -25.17 -7.85 14.37
N ALA A 399 -24.50 -8.98 14.16
CA ALA A 399 -24.72 -9.83 12.99
C ALA A 399 -26.16 -10.39 12.95
N ALA A 400 -26.73 -10.74 14.10
CA ALA A 400 -28.13 -11.14 14.20
C ALA A 400 -29.08 -10.00 13.82
N ASN A 401 -28.83 -8.78 14.32
CA ASN A 401 -29.60 -7.58 13.97
C ASN A 401 -29.56 -7.28 12.45
N ILE A 402 -28.36 -7.34 11.85
CA ILE A 402 -28.17 -7.16 10.40
C ILE A 402 -28.90 -8.22 9.60
N SER A 403 -28.92 -9.46 10.08
CA SER A 403 -29.60 -10.58 9.41
C SER A 403 -31.12 -10.43 9.45
N MET A 404 -31.68 -9.95 10.56
CA MET A 404 -33.12 -9.69 10.72
C MET A 404 -33.60 -8.47 9.94
N ASN A 405 -32.78 -7.42 9.84
CA ASN A 405 -33.13 -6.20 9.14
C ASN A 405 -31.99 -5.73 8.22
N LYS A 406 -32.15 -5.94 6.91
CA LYS A 406 -31.14 -5.53 5.90
C LYS A 406 -30.87 -4.02 5.86
N LYS A 407 -31.78 -3.19 6.38
CA LYS A 407 -31.59 -1.73 6.52
C LYS A 407 -30.85 -1.33 7.80
N TYR A 408 -30.70 -2.25 8.76
CA TYR A 408 -29.97 -1.99 10.00
C TYR A 408 -28.49 -1.66 9.71
N ARG A 409 -27.95 -0.72 10.47
CA ARG A 409 -26.53 -0.35 10.45
C ARG A 409 -26.05 -0.23 11.89
N SER A 410 -24.94 -0.89 12.20
CA SER A 410 -24.27 -0.76 13.49
C SER A 410 -23.94 0.71 13.76
N ALA A 411 -24.25 1.17 14.97
CA ALA A 411 -23.93 2.53 15.36
C ALA A 411 -22.41 2.75 15.38
N PRO A 412 -21.92 3.97 15.08
CA PRO A 412 -20.48 4.27 15.09
C PRO A 412 -19.78 3.91 16.41
N ALA A 413 -20.46 4.08 17.55
CA ALA A 413 -19.93 3.70 18.86
C ALA A 413 -19.67 2.18 18.98
N VAL A 414 -20.58 1.36 18.45
CA VAL A 414 -20.45 -0.09 18.42
C VAL A 414 -19.29 -0.51 17.50
N LEU A 415 -19.16 0.14 16.34
CA LEU A 415 -18.04 -0.11 15.42
C LEU A 415 -16.68 0.23 16.07
N LYS A 416 -16.60 1.31 16.85
CA LYS A 416 -15.38 1.65 17.62
C LYS A 416 -15.05 0.58 18.65
N GLU A 417 -16.06 0.06 19.36
CA GLU A 417 -15.87 -1.02 20.34
C GLU A 417 -15.39 -2.32 19.67
N LEU A 418 -15.98 -2.67 18.53
CA LEU A 418 -15.58 -3.81 17.72
C LEU A 418 -14.15 -3.67 17.20
N ALA A 419 -13.73 -2.45 16.86
CA ALA A 419 -12.39 -2.17 16.35
C ALA A 419 -11.29 -2.30 17.41
N ASN A 420 -11.61 -2.45 18.69
CA ASN A 420 -10.63 -2.66 19.76
C ASN A 420 -10.01 -4.07 19.79
N SER A 421 -10.43 -4.98 18.90
CA SER A 421 -9.87 -6.31 18.76
C SER A 421 -9.33 -6.55 17.35
N ARG A 422 -8.15 -7.18 17.21
CA ARG A 422 -7.71 -7.75 15.93
C ARG A 422 -8.75 -8.74 15.43
N LEU A 423 -8.91 -8.82 14.11
CA LEU A 423 -9.68 -9.89 13.48
C LEU A 423 -8.76 -11.00 12.96
N GLU A 424 -9.23 -12.24 12.99
CA GLU A 424 -8.54 -13.37 12.34
C GLU A 424 -9.46 -14.21 11.47
N MET A 425 -8.92 -14.75 10.40
CA MET A 425 -9.50 -15.81 9.60
C MET A 425 -8.53 -16.99 9.58
N VAL A 426 -8.93 -18.11 10.17
CA VAL A 426 -8.10 -19.31 10.28
C VAL A 426 -8.50 -20.30 9.20
N LEU A 427 -7.63 -20.53 8.22
CA LEU A 427 -7.83 -21.54 7.18
C LEU A 427 -7.35 -22.92 7.66
N GLN A 428 -6.25 -22.97 8.41
CA GLN A 428 -5.76 -24.18 9.06
C GLN A 428 -5.23 -23.86 10.47
N LYS A 429 -5.55 -24.73 11.43
CA LYS A 429 -5.16 -24.55 12.85
C LYS A 429 -3.64 -24.58 13.10
N THR A 430 -2.86 -25.09 12.15
CA THR A 430 -1.39 -25.18 12.23
C THR A 430 -0.68 -23.87 11.92
N ALA A 431 -1.42 -22.81 11.57
CA ALA A 431 -0.85 -21.50 11.26
C ALA A 431 -0.19 -20.84 12.47
N VAL A 432 0.85 -20.05 12.23
CA VAL A 432 1.55 -19.27 13.26
C VAL A 432 0.62 -18.19 13.84
N ARG A 433 0.65 -18.01 15.16
CA ARG A 433 -0.23 -17.06 15.88
C ARG A 433 0.44 -15.76 16.34
N PHE A 434 1.73 -15.58 16.08
CA PHE A 434 2.46 -14.35 16.34
C PHE A 434 2.82 -13.62 15.03
N ASP A 435 3.11 -12.32 15.12
CA ASP A 435 3.57 -11.49 14.01
C ASP A 435 4.84 -10.69 14.35
N ALA A 436 5.29 -9.84 13.44
CA ALA A 436 6.49 -9.01 13.65
C ALA A 436 6.35 -8.06 14.86
N THR A 437 5.13 -7.60 15.19
CA THR A 437 4.89 -6.77 16.37
C THR A 437 5.11 -7.56 17.66
N ASP A 438 4.71 -8.83 17.68
CA ASP A 438 5.00 -9.72 18.80
C ASP A 438 6.50 -9.96 18.95
N LEU A 439 7.24 -10.12 17.84
CA LEU A 439 8.70 -10.21 17.85
C LEU A 439 9.37 -8.93 18.36
N SER A 440 8.85 -7.75 18.05
CA SER A 440 9.35 -6.48 18.63
C SER A 440 9.18 -6.43 20.15
N ARG A 441 8.06 -6.94 20.68
CA ARG A 441 7.85 -7.07 22.13
C ARG A 441 8.81 -8.10 22.74
N THR A 442 9.02 -9.21 22.05
CA THR A 442 10.01 -10.23 22.44
C THR A 442 11.42 -9.67 22.49
N TYR A 443 11.82 -8.86 21.50
CA TYR A 443 13.11 -8.17 21.47
C TYR A 443 13.32 -7.31 22.71
N ALA A 444 12.33 -6.47 23.04
CA ALA A 444 12.37 -5.63 24.23
C ALA A 444 12.47 -6.48 25.52
N GLY A 445 11.72 -7.57 25.62
CA GLY A 445 11.79 -8.47 26.75
C GLY A 445 13.13 -9.21 26.88
N ILE A 446 13.77 -9.60 25.77
CA ILE A 446 15.12 -10.17 25.78
C ILE A 446 16.12 -9.13 26.32
N LEU A 447 16.06 -7.89 25.83
CA LEU A 447 16.91 -6.80 26.31
C LEU A 447 16.77 -6.62 27.82
N THR A 448 15.54 -6.50 28.33
CA THR A 448 15.29 -6.25 29.75
C THR A 448 15.69 -7.45 30.61
N LYS A 449 15.26 -8.67 30.26
CA LYS A 449 15.44 -9.86 31.11
C LYS A 449 16.85 -10.44 31.05
N LYS A 450 17.50 -10.44 29.87
CA LYS A 450 18.81 -11.08 29.66
C LYS A 450 19.97 -10.09 29.73
N TYR A 451 19.76 -8.85 29.27
CA TYR A 451 20.81 -7.84 29.18
C TYR A 451 20.59 -6.66 30.14
N GLN A 452 19.60 -6.72 31.04
CA GLN A 452 19.29 -5.66 32.00
C GLN A 452 19.08 -4.28 31.35
N GLY A 453 18.53 -4.27 30.13
CA GLY A 453 18.33 -3.06 29.34
C GLY A 453 19.58 -2.52 28.62
N ASN A 454 20.74 -3.16 28.77
CA ASN A 454 21.98 -2.72 28.14
C ASN A 454 22.03 -3.13 26.65
N ARG A 455 21.70 -2.17 25.77
CA ARG A 455 21.71 -2.38 24.31
C ARG A 455 23.11 -2.66 23.77
N LEU A 456 24.12 -1.91 24.22
CA LEU A 456 25.49 -2.08 23.76
C LEU A 456 25.96 -3.51 24.01
N LEU A 457 25.74 -4.03 25.21
CA LEU A 457 26.09 -5.40 25.57
C LEU A 457 25.38 -6.44 24.69
N SER A 458 24.13 -6.19 24.32
CA SER A 458 23.36 -7.11 23.46
C SER A 458 23.82 -7.12 22.00
N GLU A 459 24.27 -5.98 21.47
CA GLU A 459 24.60 -5.79 20.06
C GLU A 459 26.10 -5.95 19.76
N GLN A 460 26.97 -5.69 20.74
CA GLN A 460 28.42 -5.67 20.56
C GLN A 460 28.93 -7.05 20.12
N GLY A 461 29.48 -7.09 18.90
CA GLY A 461 30.03 -8.32 18.31
C GLY A 461 28.97 -9.34 17.86
N ALA A 462 27.68 -9.12 18.10
CA ALA A 462 26.60 -10.07 17.81
C ALA A 462 26.51 -10.42 16.32
N VAL A 463 26.60 -9.42 15.44
CA VAL A 463 26.60 -9.61 13.97
C VAL A 463 27.79 -10.47 13.52
N LYS A 464 29.01 -10.13 13.95
CA LYS A 464 30.23 -10.87 13.60
C LYS A 464 30.15 -12.32 14.10
N LYS A 465 29.64 -12.51 15.33
CA LYS A 465 29.46 -13.83 15.95
C LYS A 465 28.46 -14.68 15.17
N LEU A 466 27.28 -14.14 14.87
CA LEU A 466 26.27 -14.87 14.09
C LEU A 466 26.77 -15.19 12.67
N ALA A 467 27.42 -14.24 12.00
CA ALA A 467 28.01 -14.46 10.68
C ALA A 467 29.05 -15.59 10.69
N ALA A 468 29.89 -15.68 11.72
CA ALA A 468 30.85 -16.76 11.89
C ALA A 468 30.16 -18.12 12.09
N ILE A 469 29.15 -18.19 12.97
CA ILE A 469 28.35 -19.41 13.20
C ILE A 469 27.69 -19.91 11.92
N LEU A 470 27.14 -18.99 11.10
CA LEU A 470 26.46 -19.29 9.84
C LEU A 470 27.41 -19.40 8.64
N LYS A 471 28.72 -19.12 8.81
CA LYS A 471 29.71 -19.07 7.73
C LYS A 471 29.29 -18.12 6.59
N ILE A 472 28.84 -16.92 6.93
CA ILE A 472 28.49 -15.84 6.00
C ILE A 472 29.71 -14.92 5.86
N LYS A 473 30.24 -14.81 4.63
CA LYS A 473 31.48 -14.05 4.35
C LYS A 473 31.22 -12.57 4.06
N ASN A 474 30.09 -12.26 3.43
CA ASN A 474 29.68 -10.91 3.03
C ASN A 474 28.91 -10.17 4.14
N CYS A 475 29.29 -10.32 5.42
CA CYS A 475 28.56 -9.67 6.53
C CYS A 475 28.76 -8.14 6.62
N GLN A 476 29.62 -7.58 5.77
CA GLN A 476 29.83 -6.13 5.62
C GLN A 476 28.99 -5.53 4.49
N ASP A 477 28.41 -6.34 3.61
CA ASP A 477 27.43 -5.88 2.63
C ASP A 477 26.23 -5.26 3.37
N GLN A 478 25.76 -4.08 2.93
CA GLN A 478 24.79 -3.29 3.68
C GLN A 478 23.50 -4.08 3.98
N ASN A 479 22.94 -4.75 2.97
CA ASN A 479 21.71 -5.52 3.10
C ASN A 479 21.91 -6.75 3.98
N MET A 480 23.00 -7.50 3.76
CA MET A 480 23.32 -8.65 4.61
C MET A 480 23.56 -8.25 6.08
N HIS A 481 24.27 -7.15 6.30
CA HIS A 481 24.52 -6.60 7.62
C HIS A 481 23.22 -6.23 8.33
N PHE A 482 22.32 -5.55 7.62
CA PHE A 482 21.00 -5.18 8.14
C PHE A 482 20.20 -6.43 8.58
N VAL A 483 20.10 -7.44 7.72
CA VAL A 483 19.42 -8.71 8.05
C VAL A 483 20.07 -9.37 9.27
N LEU A 484 21.39 -9.53 9.30
CA LEU A 484 22.10 -10.12 10.44
C LEU A 484 21.86 -9.36 11.74
N LYS A 485 21.89 -8.02 11.69
CA LYS A 485 21.66 -7.15 12.85
C LYS A 485 20.25 -7.32 13.41
N SER A 486 19.24 -7.46 12.55
CA SER A 486 17.86 -7.64 12.97
C SER A 486 17.58 -9.02 13.57
N TRP A 487 18.34 -10.05 13.19
CA TRP A 487 18.14 -11.43 13.65
C TRP A 487 19.03 -11.84 14.83
N CYS A 488 20.16 -11.16 15.05
CA CYS A 488 21.18 -11.63 15.99
C CYS A 488 20.67 -11.76 17.43
N ILE A 489 19.84 -10.84 17.91
CA ILE A 489 19.35 -10.88 19.29
C ILE A 489 18.43 -12.08 19.52
N PHE A 490 17.56 -12.41 18.57
CA PHE A 490 16.69 -13.59 18.68
C PHE A 490 17.49 -14.89 18.64
N LEU A 491 18.38 -15.03 17.67
CA LEU A 491 19.12 -16.28 17.45
C LEU A 491 20.21 -16.53 18.51
N LEU A 492 20.90 -15.49 18.96
CA LEU A 492 21.91 -15.59 20.02
C LEU A 492 21.27 -15.63 21.42
N CYS A 493 19.95 -15.41 21.54
CA CYS A 493 19.25 -15.66 22.79
C CYS A 493 19.40 -17.13 23.23
N ASN A 494 19.38 -18.07 22.28
CA ASN A 494 19.67 -19.49 22.50
C ASN A 494 20.82 -19.99 21.59
N GLU A 495 22.01 -19.44 21.79
CA GLU A 495 23.20 -19.76 20.97
C GLU A 495 23.52 -21.26 20.89
N LYS A 496 23.33 -22.02 21.98
CA LYS A 496 23.63 -23.45 22.03
C LYS A 496 22.81 -24.23 21.00
N GLU A 497 21.52 -23.92 20.85
CA GLU A 497 20.65 -24.58 19.88
C GLU A 497 21.10 -24.34 18.44
N ILE A 498 21.51 -23.10 18.11
CA ILE A 498 22.04 -22.77 16.78
C ILE A 498 23.34 -23.53 16.50
N LEU A 499 24.25 -23.61 17.48
CA LEU A 499 25.53 -24.30 17.30
C LEU A 499 25.35 -25.78 17.00
N GLN A 500 24.40 -26.43 17.69
CA GLN A 500 24.14 -27.87 17.59
C GLN A 500 23.30 -28.25 16.37
N ASN A 501 22.46 -27.34 15.84
CA ASN A 501 21.57 -27.64 14.72
C ASN A 501 22.16 -27.23 13.35
N ASN A 502 22.81 -28.19 12.67
CA ASN A 502 23.39 -27.96 11.34
C ASN A 502 22.34 -27.64 10.26
N GLN A 503 21.15 -28.22 10.35
CA GLN A 503 20.08 -27.98 9.39
C GLN A 503 19.51 -26.57 9.51
N LEU A 504 19.32 -26.08 10.74
CA LEU A 504 18.90 -24.71 11.03
C LEU A 504 19.95 -23.70 10.53
N LYS A 505 21.25 -23.93 10.78
CA LYS A 505 22.33 -23.06 10.24
C LYS A 505 22.28 -22.96 8.72
N LYS A 506 22.09 -24.07 8.01
CA LYS A 506 21.95 -24.09 6.55
C LYS A 506 20.71 -23.30 6.10
N THR A 507 19.59 -23.49 6.78
CA THR A 507 18.32 -22.81 6.47
C THR A 507 18.41 -21.30 6.70
N LEU A 508 18.98 -20.87 7.83
CA LEU A 508 19.21 -19.45 8.15
C LEU A 508 20.12 -18.78 7.12
N LYS A 509 21.20 -19.45 6.71
CA LYS A 509 22.08 -18.93 5.66
C LYS A 509 21.32 -18.72 4.34
N ILE A 510 20.44 -19.65 3.95
CA ILE A 510 19.62 -19.49 2.74
C ILE A 510 18.65 -18.32 2.90
N LEU A 511 17.93 -18.26 4.02
CA LEU A 511 16.98 -17.17 4.33
C LEU A 511 17.63 -15.80 4.25
N PHE A 512 18.79 -15.62 4.85
CA PHE A 512 19.45 -14.32 4.88
C PHE A 512 19.95 -13.90 3.50
N ASN A 513 20.43 -14.83 2.67
CA ASN A 513 20.79 -14.51 1.29
C ASN A 513 19.54 -14.18 0.44
N GLN A 514 18.44 -14.91 0.62
CA GLN A 514 17.18 -14.59 -0.06
C GLN A 514 16.69 -13.20 0.32
N LYS A 515 16.82 -12.83 1.60
CA LYS A 515 16.39 -11.53 2.08
C LYS A 515 17.27 -10.39 1.57
N ALA A 516 18.59 -10.56 1.64
CA ALA A 516 19.57 -9.53 1.28
C ALA A 516 19.71 -9.31 -0.23
N THR A 517 19.50 -10.34 -1.07
CA THR A 517 19.74 -10.23 -2.53
C THR A 517 18.76 -11.03 -3.39
N GLY A 518 17.98 -11.95 -2.81
CA GLY A 518 17.11 -12.87 -3.56
C GLY A 518 15.65 -12.42 -3.68
N SER A 519 14.74 -13.39 -3.75
CA SER A 519 13.29 -13.21 -3.87
C SER A 519 12.59 -13.27 -2.51
N GLU A 520 11.65 -12.35 -2.24
CA GLU A 520 10.74 -12.40 -1.09
C GLU A 520 9.87 -13.66 -1.11
N GLU A 521 9.40 -14.09 -2.29
CA GLU A 521 8.61 -15.32 -2.41
C GLU A 521 9.43 -16.56 -2.02
N ALA A 522 10.72 -16.58 -2.40
CA ALA A 522 11.62 -17.66 -2.01
C ALA A 522 11.93 -17.63 -0.50
N TYR A 523 12.07 -16.42 0.07
CA TYR A 523 12.20 -16.21 1.51
C TYR A 523 10.96 -16.72 2.26
N ILE A 524 9.75 -16.34 1.84
CA ILE A 524 8.48 -16.81 2.41
C ILE A 524 8.42 -18.34 2.38
N ALA A 525 8.67 -18.96 1.22
CA ALA A 525 8.61 -20.41 1.07
C ALA A 525 9.64 -21.16 1.94
N THR A 526 10.85 -20.60 2.06
CA THR A 526 11.91 -21.18 2.90
C THR A 526 11.58 -21.01 4.38
N LEU A 527 11.05 -19.86 4.77
CA LEU A 527 10.67 -19.55 6.15
C LEU A 527 9.57 -20.50 6.62
N GLN A 528 8.55 -20.73 5.77
CA GLN A 528 7.45 -21.66 6.04
C GLN A 528 7.90 -23.11 6.27
N LYS A 529 8.97 -23.55 5.61
CA LYS A 529 9.55 -24.89 5.75
C LYS A 529 10.48 -25.02 6.95
N SER A 530 10.84 -23.91 7.59
CA SER A 530 11.78 -23.86 8.71
C SER A 530 11.10 -24.15 10.05
N HIS A 531 10.81 -25.43 10.31
CA HIS A 531 10.14 -25.87 11.55
C HIS A 531 10.96 -25.54 12.81
N ASP A 532 12.27 -25.73 12.78
CA ASP A 532 13.15 -25.46 13.92
C ASP A 532 13.17 -23.97 14.28
N LEU A 533 13.29 -23.09 13.27
CA LEU A 533 13.26 -21.65 13.48
C LEU A 533 11.90 -21.21 14.02
N ARG A 534 10.81 -21.75 13.47
CA ARG A 534 9.45 -21.47 13.95
C ARG A 534 9.31 -21.81 15.42
N ARG A 535 9.69 -23.03 15.82
CA ARG A 535 9.60 -23.49 17.22
C ARG A 535 10.41 -22.59 18.15
N MET A 536 11.65 -22.28 17.76
CA MET A 536 12.52 -21.38 18.52
C MET A 536 11.87 -20.00 18.73
N LEU A 537 11.31 -19.39 17.68
CA LEU A 537 10.63 -18.09 17.80
C LEU A 537 9.35 -18.18 18.64
N GLU A 538 8.55 -19.24 18.50
CA GLU A 538 7.36 -19.46 19.34
C GLU A 538 7.72 -19.56 20.83
N GLU A 539 8.82 -20.22 21.17
CA GLU A 539 9.34 -20.30 22.54
C GLU A 539 9.84 -18.95 23.05
N LEU A 540 10.59 -18.20 22.22
CA LEU A 540 11.04 -16.86 22.59
C LEU A 540 9.85 -15.91 22.83
N VAL A 541 8.84 -15.94 21.97
CA VAL A 541 7.61 -15.16 22.15
C VAL A 541 6.94 -15.50 23.48
N LYS A 542 6.78 -16.79 23.80
CA LYS A 542 6.18 -17.21 25.09
C LYS A 542 6.99 -16.76 26.32
N MET A 543 8.32 -16.83 26.26
CA MET A 543 9.18 -16.53 27.41
C MET A 543 9.44 -15.03 27.61
N TYR A 544 9.57 -14.30 26.51
CA TYR A 544 10.10 -12.92 26.54
C TYR A 544 9.12 -11.86 26.06
N ALA A 545 8.02 -12.18 25.36
CA ALA A 545 7.08 -11.13 24.99
C ALA A 545 6.57 -10.41 26.24
N ILE A 546 6.66 -9.08 26.22
CA ILE A 546 6.13 -8.22 27.27
C ILE A 546 4.87 -7.54 26.76
N ASP A 547 3.85 -7.45 27.61
CA ASP A 547 2.70 -6.61 27.32
C ASP A 547 3.14 -5.16 27.42
N LEU A 548 3.02 -4.45 26.30
CA LEU A 548 3.02 -3.00 26.30
C LEU A 548 1.65 -2.58 26.85
N LYS A 549 1.47 -2.63 28.17
CA LYS A 549 0.41 -1.84 28.80
C LYS A 549 0.75 -0.38 28.52
N HIS A 550 -0.12 0.29 27.76
CA HIS A 550 -0.16 1.74 27.74
C HIS A 550 -0.55 2.25 29.13
#